data_AF-A0A328WJA6-F1
#
_entry.id   AF-A0A328WJA6-F1
#
_cell.length_a   1.000
_cell.length_b   1.000
_cell.length_c   1.000
_cell.angle_alpha   90.00
_cell.angle_beta   90.00
_cell.angle_gamma   90.00
#
_symmetry.space_group_name_H-M   'P 1'
#
loop_
_entity.id
_entity.type
_entity.pdbx_description
1 polymer ?
#
loop_
_entity_poly.entity_id
_entity_poly.type
_entity_poly.pdbx_seq_one_letter_code
_entity_poly.pdbx_strand_id
1 'polypeptide(L)'
;MKIKWPDITKFLLLLLPTIVMLVLLIDLFPYTGLGRIASVPTTIIINSLIIWLYLALKKINLWIKYVGGLLTLLMTLAITVIGHPQEFNPSVLVQSQDAIRAIKGIDNVTRDDLVVSGSHNSARYVVALFKYKDEILKDGTYQLYQQENVYFRNYTINDVSEISSKLIGYHKVMWWYLNNDRLFNGGW
;
A
#
# COMPACT_ATOMS: atom_id res chain seq x y z
N MET A 1 29.57 22.61 15.42
CA MET A 1 28.46 21.99 16.18
C MET A 1 28.85 20.54 16.49
N LYS A 2 29.10 20.16 17.75
CA LYS A 2 29.47 18.76 18.07
C LYS A 2 28.21 17.89 18.03
N ILE A 3 28.13 16.97 17.06
CA ILE A 3 27.06 15.96 16.99
C ILE A 3 27.22 15.01 18.18
N LYS A 4 26.19 14.86 19.00
CA LYS A 4 26.20 13.93 20.12
C LYS A 4 25.53 12.62 19.69
N TRP A 5 26.04 11.47 20.15
CA TRP A 5 25.43 10.14 19.93
C TRP A 5 23.92 10.05 20.20
N PRO A 6 23.37 10.70 21.25
CA PRO A 6 21.92 10.72 21.50
C PRO A 6 21.10 11.43 20.42
N ASP A 7 21.72 12.26 19.57
CA ASP A 7 21.03 12.96 18.50
C ASP A 7 21.02 12.13 17.22
N ILE A 8 22.07 11.33 16.99
CA ILE A 8 22.11 10.33 15.90
C ILE A 8 21.05 9.25 16.13
N THR A 9 20.93 8.74 17.35
CA THR A 9 19.93 7.70 17.68
C THR A 9 18.50 8.19 17.51
N LYS A 10 18.17 9.41 17.96
CA LYS A 10 16.86 10.04 17.72
C LYS A 10 16.57 10.25 16.25
N PHE A 11 17.59 10.68 15.49
CA PHE A 11 17.47 10.86 14.05
C PHE A 11 17.11 9.54 13.36
N LEU A 12 17.86 8.47 13.64
CA LEU A 12 17.59 7.14 13.08
C LEU A 12 16.21 6.62 13.48
N LEU A 13 15.80 6.83 14.74
CA LEU A 13 14.49 6.40 15.23
C LEU A 13 13.33 7.16 14.55
N LEU A 14 13.50 8.45 14.26
CA LEU A 14 12.50 9.23 13.51
C LEU A 14 12.50 8.91 12.01
N LEU A 15 13.64 8.47 11.45
CA LEU A 15 13.74 8.08 10.05
C LEU A 15 13.20 6.66 9.80
N LEU A 16 13.27 5.77 10.80
CA LEU A 16 12.85 4.37 10.66
C LEU A 16 11.42 4.20 10.12
N PRO A 17 10.39 4.93 10.59
CA PRO A 17 9.05 4.86 10.00
C PRO A 17 8.99 5.24 8.52
N THR A 18 9.83 6.18 8.07
CA THR A 18 9.95 6.52 6.63
C THR A 18 10.46 5.31 5.84
N ILE A 19 11.50 4.63 6.34
CA ILE A 19 12.08 3.46 5.67
C ILE A 19 11.05 2.34 5.60
N VAL A 20 10.38 2.03 6.72
CA VAL A 20 9.33 1.01 6.78
C VAL A 20 8.20 1.36 5.80
N MET A 21 7.75 2.62 5.79
CA MET A 21 6.68 3.06 4.90
C MET A 21 7.09 2.95 3.42
N LEU A 22 8.32 3.30 3.05
CA LEU A 22 8.82 3.12 1.68
C LEU A 22 8.83 1.64 1.27
N VAL A 23 9.29 0.74 2.14
CA VAL A 23 9.26 -0.71 1.86
C VAL A 23 7.82 -1.18 1.65
N LEU A 24 6.89 -0.78 2.51
CA LEU A 24 5.47 -1.12 2.38
C LEU A 24 4.87 -0.56 1.09
N LEU A 25 5.15 0.69 0.74
CA LEU A 25 4.63 1.31 -0.48
C LEU A 25 5.20 0.67 -1.75
N ILE A 26 6.45 0.22 -1.73
CA ILE A 26 7.06 -0.49 -2.86
C ILE A 26 6.39 -1.86 -3.08
N ASP A 27 6.06 -2.57 -2.00
CA ASP A 27 5.41 -3.88 -2.10
C ASP A 27 3.91 -3.76 -2.43
N LEU A 28 3.20 -2.86 -1.75
CA LEU A 28 1.75 -2.69 -1.89
C LEU A 28 1.35 -1.86 -3.11
N PHE A 29 2.17 -0.93 -3.56
CA PHE A 29 1.87 -0.06 -4.71
C PHE A 29 3.01 -0.14 -5.73
N PRO A 30 3.19 -1.29 -6.41
CA PRO A 30 4.38 -1.61 -7.20
C PRO A 30 4.48 -0.87 -8.54
N TYR A 31 3.50 0.00 -8.87
CA TYR A 31 3.40 0.68 -10.17
C TYR A 31 4.27 1.94 -10.26
N THR A 32 5.49 1.86 -9.75
CA THR A 32 6.40 2.99 -9.55
C THR A 32 7.50 3.11 -10.60
N GLY A 33 7.65 2.08 -11.46
CA GLY A 33 8.62 1.98 -12.55
C GLY A 33 9.98 2.66 -12.31
N LEU A 34 10.38 3.55 -13.22
CA LEU A 34 11.65 4.30 -13.11
C LEU A 34 11.59 5.38 -12.03
N GLY A 35 10.42 5.98 -11.80
CA GLY A 35 10.18 7.04 -10.84
C GLY A 35 10.57 6.64 -9.43
N ARG A 36 10.51 5.35 -9.08
CA ARG A 36 11.03 4.82 -7.80
C ARG A 36 12.51 5.15 -7.58
N ILE A 37 13.33 5.10 -8.63
CA ILE A 37 14.78 5.31 -8.54
C ILE A 37 15.08 6.74 -8.10
N ALA A 38 14.31 7.71 -8.56
CA ALA A 38 14.46 9.12 -8.17
C ALA A 38 13.70 9.47 -6.88
N SER A 39 12.47 8.98 -6.72
CA SER A 39 11.59 9.35 -5.60
C SER A 39 12.05 8.81 -4.25
N VAL A 40 12.58 7.57 -4.17
CA VAL A 40 13.02 6.97 -2.90
C VAL A 40 14.18 7.77 -2.29
N PRO A 41 15.30 8.04 -3.00
CA PRO A 41 16.37 8.88 -2.46
C PRO A 41 15.89 10.29 -2.12
N THR A 42 15.09 10.90 -2.99
CA THR A 42 14.55 12.26 -2.78
C THR A 42 13.70 12.34 -1.51
N THR A 43 12.84 11.35 -1.27
CA THR A 43 12.02 11.26 -0.06
C THR A 43 12.88 11.12 1.19
N ILE A 44 13.91 10.27 1.15
CA ILE A 44 14.83 10.11 2.28
C ILE A 44 15.56 11.42 2.57
N ILE A 45 16.03 12.14 1.55
CA ILE A 45 16.71 13.43 1.69
C ILE A 45 15.76 14.47 2.32
N ILE A 46 14.54 14.63 1.77
CA ILE A 46 13.55 15.58 2.27
C ILE A 46 13.18 15.27 3.72
N ASN A 47 12.85 14.02 4.03
CA ASN A 47 12.49 13.62 5.40
C ASN A 47 13.67 13.77 6.36
N SER A 48 14.90 13.49 5.91
CA SER A 48 16.12 13.73 6.69
C SER A 48 16.30 15.21 7.03
N LEU A 49 16.06 16.11 6.08
CA LEU A 49 16.13 17.56 6.31
C LEU A 49 15.08 18.01 7.32
N ILE A 50 13.84 17.54 7.22
CA ILE A 50 12.75 17.85 8.15
C ILE A 50 13.08 17.38 9.57
N ILE A 51 13.54 16.13 9.71
CA ILE A 51 13.94 15.57 11.01
C ILE A 51 15.12 16.35 11.60
N TRP A 52 16.10 16.71 10.77
CA TRP A 52 17.26 17.46 11.22
C TRP A 52 16.87 18.87 11.69
N LEU A 53 16.02 19.58 10.96
CA LEU A 53 15.45 20.86 11.37
C LEU A 53 14.69 20.73 12.69
N TYR A 54 13.83 19.72 12.83
CA TYR A 54 13.14 19.44 14.09
C TYR A 54 14.13 19.24 15.24
N LEU A 55 15.18 18.43 15.06
CA LEU A 55 16.16 18.15 16.12
C LEU A 55 17.04 19.37 16.45
N ALA A 56 17.33 20.24 15.48
CA ALA A 56 18.12 21.46 15.68
C ALA A 56 17.37 22.53 16.51
N LEU A 57 16.04 22.55 16.46
CA LEU A 57 15.23 23.48 17.25
C LEU A 57 15.34 23.18 18.76
N LYS A 58 15.82 24.16 19.52
CA LYS A 58 15.84 24.12 20.99
C LYS A 58 14.39 24.17 21.50
N LYS A 59 13.93 23.06 22.07
CA LYS A 59 12.59 22.95 22.67
C LYS A 59 12.70 23.21 24.17
N ILE A 60 12.06 24.29 24.63
CA ILE A 60 12.07 24.72 26.03
C ILE A 60 10.99 23.96 26.83
N ASN A 61 9.87 23.58 26.20
CA ASN A 61 8.76 22.87 26.82
C ASN A 61 8.68 21.42 26.34
N LEU A 62 8.45 20.48 27.27
CA LEU A 62 8.22 19.05 26.99
C LEU A 62 7.02 18.82 26.07
N TRP A 63 5.93 19.58 26.19
CA TRP A 63 4.77 19.49 25.29
C TRP A 63 5.15 19.81 23.84
N ILE A 64 5.90 20.89 23.63
CA ILE A 64 6.39 21.28 22.30
C ILE A 64 7.30 20.18 21.73
N LYS A 65 8.11 19.54 22.58
CA LYS A 65 8.96 18.41 22.16
C LYS A 65 8.13 17.22 21.68
N TYR A 66 7.14 16.77 22.44
CA TYR A 66 6.32 15.60 22.08
C TYR A 66 5.39 15.87 20.91
N VAL A 67 4.60 16.96 20.97
CA VAL A 67 3.68 17.35 19.89
C VAL A 67 4.47 17.63 18.61
N GLY A 68 5.57 18.37 18.69
CA GLY A 68 6.43 18.63 17.54
C GLY A 68 7.05 17.35 16.96
N GLY A 69 7.40 16.38 17.81
CA GLY A 69 7.90 15.07 17.37
C GLY A 69 6.84 14.26 16.64
N LEU A 70 5.61 14.23 17.17
CA LEU A 70 4.48 13.58 16.53
C LEU A 70 4.13 14.25 15.18
N LEU A 71 4.08 15.58 15.13
CA LEU A 71 3.84 16.32 13.89
C LEU A 71 4.94 16.07 12.85
N THR A 72 6.19 16.01 13.29
CA THR A 72 7.32 15.66 12.41
C THR A 72 7.13 14.28 11.82
N LEU A 73 6.78 13.28 12.65
CA LEU A 73 6.53 11.92 12.21
C LEU A 73 5.36 11.84 11.21
N LEU A 74 4.24 12.49 11.50
CA LEU A 74 3.08 12.50 10.61
C LEU A 74 3.40 13.19 9.29
N MET A 75 4.16 14.29 9.33
CA MET A 75 4.59 15.02 8.14
C MET A 75 5.51 14.17 7.27
N THR A 76 6.50 13.48 7.85
CA THR A 76 7.41 12.61 7.09
C THR A 76 6.66 11.44 6.45
N LEU A 77 5.72 10.83 7.17
CA LEU A 77 4.86 9.77 6.61
C LEU A 77 3.98 10.28 5.48
N ALA A 78 3.36 11.46 5.63
CA ALA A 78 2.53 12.07 4.60
C ALA A 78 3.34 12.37 3.33
N ILE A 79 4.55 12.94 3.47
CA ILE A 79 5.46 13.19 2.35
C ILE A 79 5.84 11.89 1.66
N THR A 80 6.12 10.83 2.42
CA THR A 80 6.42 9.52 1.85
C THR A 80 5.28 8.94 1.03
N VAL A 81 4.03 9.06 1.49
CA VAL A 81 2.86 8.59 0.74
C VAL A 81 2.60 9.43 -0.51
N ILE A 82 2.62 10.76 -0.37
CA ILE A 82 2.31 11.69 -1.47
C ILE A 82 3.42 11.65 -2.52
N GLY A 83 4.68 11.54 -2.10
CA GLY A 83 5.85 11.49 -2.96
C GLY A 83 6.11 10.14 -3.62
N HIS A 84 5.35 9.09 -3.27
CA HIS A 84 5.50 7.77 -3.87
C HIS A 84 4.87 7.74 -5.27
N PRO A 85 5.66 7.52 -6.33
CA PRO A 85 5.18 7.67 -7.70
C PRO A 85 4.27 6.51 -8.11
N GLN A 86 3.30 6.79 -8.98
CA GLN A 86 2.43 5.80 -9.62
C GLN A 86 2.36 6.13 -11.12
N GLU A 87 3.34 5.69 -11.91
CA GLU A 87 3.62 6.23 -13.26
C GLU A 87 2.50 6.03 -14.29
N PHE A 88 1.61 5.06 -14.05
CA PHE A 88 0.47 4.75 -14.92
C PHE A 88 -0.80 4.48 -14.13
N ASN A 89 -0.81 4.87 -12.85
CA ASN A 89 -1.89 4.53 -11.94
C ASN A 89 -2.28 5.72 -11.07
N PRO A 90 -3.50 5.72 -10.53
CA PRO A 90 -3.91 6.75 -9.58
C PRO A 90 -2.95 6.79 -8.39
N SER A 91 -2.92 7.91 -7.65
CA SER A 91 -2.07 8.01 -6.46
C SER A 91 -2.42 6.94 -5.43
N VAL A 92 -1.47 6.64 -4.53
CA VAL A 92 -1.65 5.69 -3.41
C VAL A 92 -2.94 5.98 -2.64
N LEU A 93 -3.24 7.27 -2.42
CA LEU A 93 -4.44 7.71 -1.72
C LEU A 93 -5.72 7.33 -2.48
N VAL A 94 -5.75 7.56 -3.79
CA VAL A 94 -6.92 7.24 -4.63
C VAL A 94 -7.13 5.73 -4.69
N GLN A 95 -6.07 4.95 -4.92
CA GLN A 95 -6.15 3.48 -4.90
C GLN A 95 -6.66 2.95 -3.55
N SER A 96 -6.20 3.52 -2.44
CA SER A 96 -6.65 3.15 -1.09
C SER A 96 -8.13 3.51 -0.86
N GLN A 97 -8.58 4.68 -1.33
CA GLN A 97 -9.98 5.08 -1.24
C GLN A 97 -10.88 4.17 -2.10
N ASP A 98 -10.45 3.82 -3.29
CA ASP A 98 -11.18 2.92 -4.18
C ASP A 98 -11.27 1.50 -3.61
N ALA A 99 -10.20 1.02 -2.97
CA ALA A 99 -10.21 -0.22 -2.19
C ALA A 99 -11.30 -0.22 -1.11
N ILE A 100 -11.32 0.83 -0.28
CA ILE A 100 -12.30 0.98 0.80
C ILE A 100 -13.73 1.07 0.25
N ARG A 101 -13.94 1.87 -0.81
CA ARG A 101 -15.26 2.02 -1.46
C ARG A 101 -15.75 0.69 -2.02
N ALA A 102 -14.89 -0.05 -2.71
CA ALA A 102 -15.23 -1.35 -3.28
C ALA A 102 -15.62 -2.36 -2.18
N ILE A 103 -14.85 -2.42 -1.09
CA ILE A 103 -15.13 -3.31 0.04
C ILE A 103 -16.48 -2.95 0.70
N LYS A 104 -16.71 -1.66 0.98
CA LYS A 104 -17.98 -1.19 1.56
C LYS A 104 -19.18 -1.40 0.63
N GLY A 105 -18.95 -1.41 -0.68
CA GLY A 105 -19.97 -1.58 -1.70
C GLY A 105 -20.11 -3.02 -2.21
N ILE A 106 -19.66 -4.03 -1.46
CA ILE A 106 -19.62 -5.43 -1.89
C ILE A 106 -20.97 -5.97 -2.41
N ASP A 107 -22.09 -5.50 -1.85
CA ASP A 107 -23.43 -5.92 -2.29
C ASP A 107 -23.74 -5.46 -3.72
N ASN A 108 -23.21 -4.32 -4.13
CA ASN A 108 -23.40 -3.72 -5.46
C ASN A 108 -22.43 -4.26 -6.53
N VAL A 109 -21.52 -5.15 -6.16
CA VAL A 109 -20.55 -5.77 -7.08
C VAL A 109 -21.21 -6.93 -7.84
N THR A 110 -21.10 -6.90 -9.17
CA THR A 110 -21.73 -7.86 -10.10
C THR A 110 -20.68 -8.79 -10.72
N ARG A 111 -21.13 -9.79 -11.49
CA ARG A 111 -20.23 -10.70 -12.22
C ARG A 111 -19.44 -9.99 -13.31
N ASP A 112 -19.99 -8.92 -13.89
CA ASP A 112 -19.31 -8.13 -14.92
C ASP A 112 -18.04 -7.47 -14.37
N ASP A 113 -17.97 -7.22 -13.06
CA ASP A 113 -16.76 -6.72 -12.39
C ASP A 113 -15.59 -7.74 -12.38
N LEU A 114 -15.83 -9.02 -12.74
CA LEU A 114 -14.76 -10.01 -12.98
C LEU A 114 -14.05 -9.77 -14.32
N VAL A 115 -14.63 -8.96 -15.21
CA VAL A 115 -14.04 -8.60 -16.49
C VAL A 115 -13.20 -7.34 -16.34
N VAL A 116 -11.91 -7.43 -16.69
CA VAL A 116 -10.96 -6.32 -16.55
C VAL A 116 -10.84 -5.56 -17.87
N SER A 117 -11.68 -4.54 -18.07
CA SER A 117 -11.64 -3.70 -19.29
C SER A 117 -10.63 -2.55 -19.16
N GLY A 118 -9.34 -2.81 -19.42
CA GLY A 118 -8.31 -1.77 -19.60
C GLY A 118 -7.93 -0.96 -18.34
N SER A 119 -6.66 -0.54 -18.26
CA SER A 119 -6.01 0.11 -17.10
C SER A 119 -6.24 -0.62 -15.77
N HIS A 120 -5.67 -1.81 -15.67
CA HIS A 120 -5.61 -2.70 -14.51
C HIS A 120 -5.38 -1.97 -13.18
N ASN A 121 -6.47 -1.68 -12.45
CA ASN A 121 -6.48 -1.39 -11.01
C ASN A 121 -7.90 -1.23 -10.42
N SER A 122 -8.89 -2.03 -10.84
CA SER A 122 -10.21 -1.94 -10.22
C SER A 122 -10.24 -2.72 -8.91
N ALA A 123 -10.27 -2.00 -7.79
CA ALA A 123 -10.60 -2.56 -6.47
C ALA A 123 -11.88 -3.43 -6.49
N ARG A 124 -12.86 -3.07 -7.34
CA ARG A 124 -14.08 -3.85 -7.58
C ARG A 124 -13.81 -5.26 -8.12
N TYR A 125 -12.80 -5.44 -8.96
CA TYR A 125 -12.41 -6.77 -9.45
C TYR A 125 -12.04 -7.71 -8.31
N VAL A 126 -11.25 -7.25 -7.33
CA VAL A 126 -10.84 -8.09 -6.19
C VAL A 126 -12.04 -8.46 -5.33
N VAL A 127 -12.97 -7.53 -5.13
CA VAL A 127 -14.20 -7.77 -4.38
C VAL A 127 -15.11 -8.75 -5.14
N ALA A 128 -15.22 -8.61 -6.46
CA ALA A 128 -15.98 -9.53 -7.32
C ALA A 128 -15.38 -10.93 -7.28
N LEU A 129 -14.05 -11.01 -7.41
CA LEU A 129 -13.28 -12.25 -7.31
C LEU A 129 -13.53 -12.94 -5.98
N PHE A 130 -13.59 -12.20 -4.87
CA PHE A 130 -13.90 -12.75 -3.55
C PHE A 130 -15.37 -13.20 -3.43
N LYS A 131 -16.31 -12.40 -3.94
CA LYS A 131 -17.76 -12.64 -3.86
C LYS A 131 -18.18 -13.87 -4.68
N TYR A 132 -17.61 -14.04 -5.88
CA TYR A 132 -17.96 -15.10 -6.83
C TYR A 132 -16.88 -16.19 -6.91
N LYS A 133 -16.00 -16.31 -5.90
CA LYS A 133 -14.88 -17.27 -5.90
C LYS A 133 -15.29 -18.72 -6.11
N ASP A 134 -16.50 -19.08 -5.68
CA ASP A 134 -17.03 -20.44 -5.81
C ASP A 134 -17.51 -20.76 -7.24
N GLU A 135 -17.68 -19.74 -8.08
CA GLU A 135 -18.04 -19.86 -9.50
C GLU A 135 -16.80 -19.95 -10.42
N ILE A 136 -15.60 -19.72 -9.87
CA ILE A 136 -14.35 -19.78 -10.63
C ILE A 136 -14.00 -21.24 -10.91
N LEU A 137 -13.91 -21.60 -12.19
CA LEU A 137 -13.53 -22.93 -12.63
C LEU A 137 -12.13 -23.30 -12.11
N LYS A 138 -12.04 -24.45 -11.42
CA LYS A 138 -10.80 -25.00 -10.83
C LYS A 138 -10.06 -25.92 -11.82
N ASP A 139 -10.06 -25.55 -13.08
CA ASP A 139 -9.52 -26.35 -14.19
C ASP A 139 -8.35 -25.68 -14.90
N GLY A 140 -7.86 -24.55 -14.37
CA GLY A 140 -6.76 -23.78 -14.96
C GLY A 140 -7.17 -22.88 -16.13
N THR A 141 -8.46 -22.77 -16.44
CA THR A 141 -8.95 -21.87 -17.51
C THR A 141 -9.03 -20.41 -17.06
N TYR A 142 -9.22 -20.17 -15.76
CA TYR A 142 -9.34 -18.81 -15.23
C TYR A 142 -7.97 -18.15 -15.05
N GLN A 143 -7.80 -16.97 -15.66
CA GLN A 143 -6.60 -16.14 -15.53
C GLN A 143 -6.90 -14.88 -14.72
N LEU A 144 -6.16 -14.70 -13.62
CA LEU A 144 -6.22 -13.48 -12.81
C LEU A 144 -5.93 -12.26 -13.66
N TYR A 145 -6.74 -11.23 -13.46
CA TYR A 145 -6.67 -9.97 -14.20
C TYR A 145 -6.78 -10.09 -15.72
N GLN A 146 -7.23 -11.25 -16.22
CA GLN A 146 -7.24 -11.59 -17.65
C GLN A 146 -5.85 -11.42 -18.30
N GLN A 147 -4.79 -11.72 -17.54
CA GLN A 147 -3.42 -11.63 -18.01
C GLN A 147 -2.83 -13.02 -18.27
N GLU A 148 -2.13 -13.14 -19.38
CA GLU A 148 -1.35 -14.33 -19.70
C GLU A 148 -0.17 -14.49 -18.75
N ASN A 149 0.24 -15.75 -18.54
CA ASN A 149 1.40 -16.08 -17.74
C ASN A 149 2.67 -15.48 -18.36
N VAL A 150 3.49 -14.84 -17.54
CA VAL A 150 4.80 -14.32 -17.93
C VAL A 150 5.89 -15.02 -17.10
N TYR A 151 7.14 -14.97 -17.56
CA TYR A 151 8.26 -15.69 -16.95
C TYR A 151 8.34 -15.57 -15.41
N PHE A 152 8.05 -14.40 -14.86
CA PHE A 152 8.14 -14.11 -13.42
C PHE A 152 6.79 -14.16 -12.70
N ARG A 153 5.68 -14.51 -13.38
CA ARG A 153 4.35 -14.48 -12.78
C ARG A 153 3.34 -15.40 -13.46
N ASN A 154 2.73 -16.27 -12.65
CA ASN A 154 1.64 -17.16 -13.04
C ASN A 154 0.30 -16.59 -12.57
N TYR A 155 -0.58 -16.26 -13.51
CA TYR A 155 -1.92 -15.74 -13.31
C TYR A 155 -3.01 -16.81 -13.40
N THR A 156 -2.72 -17.98 -13.95
CA THR A 156 -3.65 -19.11 -14.01
C THR A 156 -4.03 -19.54 -12.60
N ILE A 157 -5.33 -19.70 -12.31
CA ILE A 157 -5.82 -20.25 -11.05
C ILE A 157 -6.16 -21.73 -11.24
N ASN A 158 -5.49 -22.59 -10.48
CA ASN A 158 -5.85 -24.02 -10.41
C ASN A 158 -6.71 -24.30 -9.17
N ASP A 159 -6.50 -23.54 -8.09
CA ASP A 159 -7.26 -23.64 -6.86
C ASP A 159 -7.53 -22.27 -6.24
N VAL A 160 -8.69 -22.09 -5.61
CA VAL A 160 -9.13 -20.84 -4.97
C VAL A 160 -8.17 -20.40 -3.86
N SER A 161 -7.48 -21.33 -3.20
CA SER A 161 -6.46 -21.03 -2.18
C SER A 161 -5.24 -20.29 -2.75
N GLU A 162 -4.95 -20.42 -4.05
CA GLU A 162 -3.83 -19.76 -4.71
C GLU A 162 -4.10 -18.28 -5.01
N ILE A 163 -5.38 -17.85 -4.96
CA ILE A 163 -5.78 -16.48 -5.32
C ILE A 163 -4.97 -15.47 -4.50
N SER A 164 -4.93 -15.64 -3.18
CA SER A 164 -4.29 -14.68 -2.28
C SER A 164 -2.81 -14.44 -2.60
N SER A 165 -2.07 -15.47 -3.03
CA SER A 165 -0.64 -15.36 -3.30
C SER A 165 -0.36 -14.74 -4.68
N LYS A 166 -1.29 -14.89 -5.62
CA LYS A 166 -1.17 -14.40 -7.01
C LYS A 166 -1.69 -12.96 -7.21
N LEU A 167 -2.49 -12.43 -6.29
CA LEU A 167 -2.91 -11.01 -6.29
C LEU A 167 -1.71 -10.06 -6.24
N ILE A 168 -1.87 -8.85 -6.77
CA ILE A 168 -0.78 -7.85 -6.88
C ILE A 168 -0.95 -6.75 -5.84
N GLY A 169 0.13 -6.39 -5.14
CA GLY A 169 0.19 -5.20 -4.28
C GLY A 169 -0.94 -5.15 -3.26
N TYR A 170 -1.61 -4.00 -3.16
CA TYR A 170 -2.66 -3.73 -2.19
C TYR A 170 -3.89 -4.63 -2.36
N HIS A 171 -4.08 -5.28 -3.51
CA HIS A 171 -5.13 -6.30 -3.69
C HIS A 171 -4.95 -7.48 -2.73
N LYS A 172 -3.70 -7.83 -2.35
CA LYS A 172 -3.44 -8.85 -1.33
C LYS A 172 -4.02 -8.45 0.03
N VAL A 173 -3.86 -7.16 0.39
CA VAL A 173 -4.40 -6.60 1.64
C VAL A 173 -5.92 -6.58 1.61
N MET A 174 -6.51 -6.23 0.47
CA MET A 174 -7.97 -6.30 0.28
C MET A 174 -8.49 -7.73 0.48
N TRP A 175 -7.85 -8.72 -0.16
CA TRP A 175 -8.23 -10.12 -0.02
C TRP A 175 -8.09 -10.62 1.42
N TRP A 176 -6.96 -10.29 2.06
CA TRP A 176 -6.74 -10.60 3.46
C TRP A 176 -7.84 -9.98 4.34
N TYR A 177 -8.18 -8.71 4.11
CA TYR A 177 -9.27 -8.04 4.83
C TYR A 177 -10.59 -8.78 4.63
N LEU A 178 -11.00 -9.03 3.38
CA LEU A 178 -12.27 -9.70 3.07
C LEU A 178 -12.37 -11.12 3.65
N ASN A 179 -11.26 -11.86 3.64
CA ASN A 179 -11.22 -13.22 4.20
C ASN A 179 -11.34 -13.23 5.72
N ASN A 180 -10.85 -12.18 6.39
CA ASN A 180 -10.94 -12.03 7.84
C ASN A 180 -12.15 -11.22 8.30
N ASP A 181 -12.75 -10.36 7.48
CA ASP A 181 -13.95 -9.59 7.84
C ASP A 181 -15.14 -10.51 8.10
N ARG A 182 -15.21 -11.66 7.40
CA ARG A 182 -16.16 -12.74 7.74
C ARG A 182 -15.96 -13.32 9.15
N LEU A 183 -14.78 -13.16 9.75
CA LEU A 183 -14.51 -13.55 11.15
C LEU A 183 -14.89 -12.44 12.15
N PHE A 184 -14.96 -11.17 11.74
CA PHE A 184 -15.29 -10.04 12.61
C PHE A 184 -16.75 -9.60 12.53
N ASN A 185 -17.38 -9.79 11.36
CA ASN A 185 -18.80 -9.50 11.11
C ASN A 185 -19.61 -10.79 10.91
N GLY A 186 -19.15 -11.91 11.48
CA GLY A 186 -19.82 -13.21 11.44
C GLY A 186 -21.25 -13.11 11.99
N GLY A 187 -22.21 -12.88 11.10
CA GLY A 187 -23.58 -13.27 11.30
C GLY A 187 -23.61 -14.79 11.43
N TRP A 188 -24.09 -15.24 12.59
CA TRP A 188 -24.66 -16.56 12.77
C TRP A 188 -25.92 -16.71 11.92
#